data_AF-A0A2M7SFR9-F1
#
_entry.id   AF-A0A2M7SFR9-F1
#
_cell.length_a   1.000
_cell.length_b   1.000
_cell.length_c   1.000
_cell.angle_alpha   90.00
_cell.angle_beta   90.00
_cell.angle_gamma   90.00
#
_symmetry.space_group_name_H-M   'P 1'
#
loop_
_entity.id
_entity.type
_entity.pdbx_description
1 polymer ?
#
loop_
_entity_poly.entity_id
_entity_poly.type
_entity_poly.pdbx_seq_one_letter_code
_entity_poly.pdbx_strand_id
1 'polypeptide(L)'
;MCMPIYEYQCNQCQRVMSFLILKLSEASALKCKGCGSKDLNRLLSRVAYHRSESDRMAEFNTNKPRGEEFYKDSRNVGLWAKKRAKELGADLGPEFDEVVDRARTGKILEDYDL
;
A
#
# COMPACT_ATOMS: atom_id res chain seq x y z
N MET A 1 -8.98 20.83 0.87
CA MET A 1 -9.00 21.33 -0.52
C MET A 1 -9.32 20.14 -1.42
N CYS A 2 -10.47 20.12 -2.08
CA CYS A 2 -10.87 19.05 -3.00
C CYS A 2 -9.95 19.07 -4.23
N MET A 3 -9.37 17.92 -4.64
CA MET A 3 -8.70 17.79 -5.94
C MET A 3 -9.79 17.64 -7.02
N PRO A 4 -10.09 18.67 -7.82
CA PRO A 4 -11.24 18.66 -8.72
C PRO A 4 -10.89 18.16 -10.13
N ILE A 5 -9.71 17.53 -10.30
CA ILE A 5 -9.29 16.96 -11.57
C ILE A 5 -9.53 15.46 -11.52
N TYR A 6 -10.34 14.98 -12.44
CA TYR A 6 -10.72 13.58 -12.53
C TYR A 6 -10.34 13.01 -13.89
N GLU A 7 -9.80 11.81 -13.90
CA GLU A 7 -9.47 11.07 -15.11
C GLU A 7 -10.66 10.19 -15.52
N TYR A 8 -10.93 10.12 -16.82
CA TYR A 8 -11.98 9.30 -17.40
C TYR A 8 -11.45 8.58 -18.64
N GLN A 9 -11.92 7.36 -18.86
CA GLN A 9 -11.71 6.58 -20.06
C GLN A 9 -13.02 6.44 -20.82
N CYS A 10 -13.00 6.71 -22.12
CA CYS A 10 -14.17 6.44 -22.96
C CYS A 10 -14.25 4.95 -23.31
N ASN A 11 -15.41 4.32 -23.08
CA ASN A 11 -15.61 2.91 -23.38
C ASN A 11 -15.67 2.63 -24.89
N GLN A 12 -15.97 3.64 -25.70
CA GLN A 12 -16.10 3.50 -27.16
C GLN A 12 -14.76 3.62 -27.89
N CYS A 13 -13.97 4.66 -27.61
CA CYS A 13 -12.69 4.90 -28.30
C CYS A 13 -11.45 4.69 -27.42
N GLN A 14 -11.63 4.25 -26.17
CA GLN A 14 -10.57 3.94 -25.19
C GLN A 14 -9.65 5.11 -24.83
N ARG A 15 -9.98 6.33 -25.26
CA ARG A 15 -9.19 7.54 -24.96
C ARG A 15 -9.34 7.91 -23.49
N VAL A 16 -8.20 8.12 -22.83
CA VAL A 16 -8.11 8.67 -21.48
C VAL A 16 -8.09 10.20 -21.56
N MET A 17 -8.81 10.85 -20.66
CA MET A 17 -8.95 12.30 -20.61
C MET A 17 -9.19 12.80 -19.20
N SER A 18 -8.62 13.98 -18.90
CA SER A 18 -8.80 14.65 -17.62
C SER A 18 -9.85 15.76 -17.75
N PHE A 19 -10.71 15.86 -16.75
CA PHE A 19 -11.74 16.89 -16.61
C PHE A 19 -11.58 17.61 -15.27
N LEU A 20 -11.67 18.94 -15.33
CA LEU A 20 -11.84 19.78 -14.15
C LEU A 20 -13.35 19.83 -13.83
N ILE A 21 -13.75 19.26 -12.69
CA ILE A 21 -15.14 19.20 -12.24
C ILE A 21 -15.22 19.93 -10.91
N LEU A 22 -15.82 21.12 -10.92
CA LEU A 22 -15.97 21.94 -9.72
C LEU A 22 -17.24 21.57 -8.96
N LYS A 23 -18.26 21.07 -9.66
CA LYS A 23 -19.51 20.58 -9.09
C LYS A 23 -19.80 19.16 -9.58
N LEU A 24 -20.19 18.26 -8.68
CA LEU A 24 -20.51 16.88 -9.06
C LEU A 24 -21.57 16.77 -10.16
N SER A 25 -22.51 17.73 -10.22
CA SER A 25 -23.55 17.83 -11.26
C SER A 25 -23.00 18.05 -12.67
N GLU A 26 -21.77 18.56 -12.82
CA GLU A 26 -21.13 18.75 -14.13
C GLU A 26 -20.65 17.42 -14.73
N ALA A 27 -20.44 16.39 -13.88
CA ALA A 27 -19.95 15.09 -14.31
C ALA A 27 -20.91 14.38 -15.29
N SER A 28 -22.22 14.56 -15.14
CA SER A 28 -23.23 13.94 -16.03
C SER A 28 -23.28 14.55 -17.42
N ALA A 29 -22.72 15.74 -17.62
CA ALA A 29 -22.67 16.43 -18.91
C ALA A 29 -21.40 16.10 -19.71
N LEU A 30 -20.45 15.36 -19.11
CA LEU A 30 -19.18 15.04 -19.74
C LEU A 30 -19.37 14.20 -21.01
N LYS A 31 -18.57 14.52 -22.02
CA LYS A 31 -18.51 13.82 -23.28
C LYS A 31 -17.07 13.54 -23.65
N CYS A 32 -16.86 12.43 -24.33
CA CYS A 32 -15.57 12.07 -24.88
C CYS A 32 -15.06 13.17 -25.84
N LYS A 33 -13.88 13.74 -25.57
CA LYS A 33 -13.19 14.70 -26.45
C LYS A 33 -12.75 14.10 -27.80
N GLY A 34 -12.85 12.78 -27.98
CA GLY A 34 -12.50 12.09 -29.22
C GLY A 34 -13.70 11.75 -30.10
N CYS A 35 -14.69 11.04 -29.54
CA CYS A 35 -15.86 10.54 -30.29
C CYS A 35 -17.20 11.15 -29.87
N GLY A 36 -17.23 12.04 -28.86
CA GLY A 36 -18.47 12.67 -28.38
C GLY A 36 -19.39 11.78 -27.53
N SER A 37 -19.07 10.48 -27.36
CA SER A 37 -19.85 9.57 -26.52
C SER A 37 -19.95 10.03 -25.06
N LYS A 38 -21.08 9.78 -24.43
CA LYS A 38 -21.31 9.98 -22.98
C LYS A 38 -20.89 8.77 -22.14
N ASP A 39 -20.52 7.67 -22.79
CA ASP A 39 -20.11 6.41 -22.15
C ASP A 39 -18.65 6.52 -21.67
N LEU A 40 -18.50 7.02 -20.44
CA LEU A 40 -17.23 7.32 -19.80
C LEU A 40 -17.13 6.59 -18.44
N ASN A 41 -16.00 5.93 -18.21
CA ASN A 41 -15.64 5.35 -16.92
C ASN A 41 -14.64 6.25 -16.20
N ARG A 42 -14.89 6.58 -14.93
CA ARG A 42 -13.94 7.33 -14.11
C ARG A 42 -12.74 6.43 -13.77
N LEU A 43 -11.55 6.91 -14.08
CA LEU A 43 -10.30 6.28 -13.66
C LEU A 43 -9.87 6.84 -12.31
N LEU A 44 -9.43 5.93 -11.45
CA LEU A 44 -8.77 6.26 -10.20
C LEU A 44 -7.27 6.00 -10.40
N SER A 45 -6.48 7.06 -10.34
CA SER A 45 -5.02 6.96 -10.46
C SER A 45 -4.44 6.09 -9.33
N ARG A 46 -3.26 5.50 -9.56
CA ARG A 46 -2.55 4.75 -8.51
C ARG A 46 -2.22 5.69 -7.35
N VAL A 47 -2.55 5.26 -6.14
CA VAL A 47 -2.26 6.01 -4.90
C VAL A 47 -1.21 5.29 -4.07
N ALA A 48 -0.40 6.07 -3.36
CA ALA A 48 0.43 5.58 -2.27
C ALA A 48 -0.15 6.10 -0.95
N TYR A 49 -0.24 5.23 0.06
CA TYR A 49 -0.73 5.59 1.39
C TYR A 49 0.21 5.02 2.46
N HIS A 50 0.24 5.67 3.62
CA HIS A 50 1.02 5.19 4.75
C HIS A 50 0.33 3.97 5.37
N ARG A 51 1.04 2.85 5.43
CA ARG A 51 0.54 1.61 6.05
C ARG A 51 0.86 1.59 7.52
N SER A 52 -0.12 1.27 8.37
CA SER A 52 0.16 1.00 9.78
C SER A 52 0.95 -0.30 9.93
N GLU A 53 1.56 -0.49 11.09
CA GLU A 53 2.32 -1.71 11.39
C GLU A 53 1.38 -2.93 11.49
N SER A 54 0.19 -2.75 12.06
CA SER A 54 -0.87 -3.75 12.07
C SER A 54 -1.32 -4.17 10.66
N ASP A 55 -1.44 -3.23 9.70
CA ASP A 55 -1.82 -3.55 8.31
C ASP A 55 -0.73 -4.39 7.64
N ARG A 56 0.54 -4.00 7.84
CA ARG A 56 1.69 -4.76 7.34
C ARG A 56 1.70 -6.17 7.90
N MET A 57 1.44 -6.34 9.19
CA MET A 57 1.38 -7.66 9.82
C MET A 57 0.20 -8.48 9.31
N ALA A 58 -0.98 -7.88 9.12
CA ALA A 58 -2.16 -8.56 8.60
C ALA A 58 -1.93 -9.14 7.19
N GLU A 59 -1.39 -8.34 6.28
CA GLU A 59 -1.15 -8.70 4.88
C GLU A 59 0.06 -9.61 4.66
N PHE A 60 0.97 -9.71 5.63
CA PHE A 60 2.22 -10.45 5.46
C PHE A 60 1.98 -11.97 5.34
N ASN A 61 2.50 -12.56 4.26
CA ASN A 61 2.42 -14.01 4.02
C ASN A 61 3.74 -14.69 4.39
N THR A 62 3.71 -15.52 5.44
CA THR A 62 4.88 -16.23 5.97
C THR A 62 5.33 -17.41 5.10
N ASN A 63 4.46 -17.94 4.24
CA ASN A 63 4.71 -19.13 3.41
C ASN A 63 5.31 -18.84 2.04
N LYS A 64 5.39 -17.55 1.64
CA LYS A 64 5.91 -17.17 0.32
C LYS A 64 7.45 -17.29 0.30
N PRO A 65 8.06 -17.90 -0.75
CA PRO A 65 9.51 -17.94 -0.89
C PRO A 65 10.10 -16.53 -0.99
N ARG A 66 11.29 -16.35 -0.41
CA ARG A 66 11.96 -15.05 -0.25
C ARG A 66 13.21 -14.98 -1.10
N GLY A 67 13.37 -13.86 -1.82
CA GLY A 67 14.62 -13.52 -2.48
C GLY A 67 15.60 -12.84 -1.53
N GLU A 68 16.84 -12.63 -1.98
CA GLU A 68 17.92 -12.01 -1.20
C GLU A 68 17.56 -10.60 -0.69
N GLU A 69 16.84 -9.81 -1.49
CA GLU A 69 16.36 -8.47 -1.11
C GLU A 69 15.52 -8.46 0.16
N PHE A 70 14.86 -9.57 0.49
CA PHE A 70 14.10 -9.68 1.72
C PHE A 70 15.01 -9.59 2.95
N TYR A 71 16.16 -10.28 2.92
CA TYR A 71 17.06 -10.42 4.06
C TYR A 71 17.97 -9.20 4.26
N LYS A 72 18.13 -8.37 3.22
CA LYS A 72 18.85 -7.09 3.32
C LYS A 72 18.16 -6.08 4.23
N ASP A 73 16.85 -6.22 4.46
CA ASP A 73 16.06 -5.32 5.30
C ASP A 73 15.67 -6.00 6.62
N SER A 74 16.29 -5.56 7.73
CA SER A 74 16.02 -6.07 9.09
C SER A 74 14.54 -5.94 9.49
N ARG A 75 13.83 -4.95 8.94
CA ARG A 75 12.40 -4.74 9.20
C ARG A 75 11.53 -5.87 8.65
N ASN A 76 11.96 -6.51 7.57
CA ASN A 76 11.24 -7.63 6.98
C ASN A 76 11.41 -8.91 7.81
N VAL A 77 12.62 -9.12 8.36
CA VAL A 77 12.92 -10.25 9.23
C VAL A 77 12.10 -10.19 10.52
N GLY A 78 12.07 -9.02 11.17
CA GLY A 78 11.27 -8.81 12.38
C GLY A 78 9.77 -8.99 12.13
N LEU A 79 9.26 -8.47 11.01
CA LEU A 79 7.85 -8.63 10.62
C LEU A 79 7.49 -10.11 10.45
N TRP A 80 8.38 -10.92 9.88
CA TRP A 80 8.15 -12.36 9.78
C TRP A 80 8.16 -13.04 11.14
N ALA A 81 9.12 -12.73 12.00
CA ALA A 81 9.21 -13.33 13.33
C ALA A 81 7.93 -13.09 14.12
N LYS A 82 7.46 -11.83 14.18
CA LYS A 82 6.20 -11.43 14.82
C LYS A 82 4.99 -12.15 14.22
N LYS A 83 4.86 -12.15 12.88
CA LYS A 83 3.73 -12.81 12.22
C LYS A 83 3.73 -14.32 12.47
N ARG A 84 4.90 -14.96 12.43
CA ARG A 84 5.03 -16.40 12.61
C ARG A 84 4.74 -16.85 14.03
N ALA A 85 5.20 -16.10 15.04
CA ALA A 85 4.86 -16.34 16.44
C ALA A 85 3.34 -16.32 16.65
N LYS A 86 2.67 -15.30 16.09
CA LYS A 86 1.21 -15.16 16.13
C LYS A 86 0.47 -16.31 15.44
N GLU A 87 0.93 -16.76 14.28
CA GLU A 87 0.35 -17.90 13.56
C GLU A 87 0.50 -19.23 14.31
N LEU A 88 1.59 -19.39 15.06
CA LEU A 88 1.85 -20.58 15.88
C LEU A 88 1.13 -20.54 17.24
N GLY A 89 0.42 -19.45 17.55
CA GLY A 89 -0.20 -19.26 18.86
C GLY A 89 0.81 -19.17 20.00
N ALA A 90 2.07 -18.90 19.69
CA ALA A 90 3.12 -18.74 20.68
C ALA A 90 3.06 -17.32 21.24
N ASP A 91 2.60 -17.20 22.49
CA ASP A 91 2.72 -15.95 23.24
C ASP A 91 4.13 -15.86 23.82
N LEU A 92 4.99 -15.14 23.11
CA LEU A 92 6.39 -14.93 23.49
C LEU A 92 6.55 -13.74 24.46
N GLY A 93 5.44 -13.10 24.84
CA GLY A 93 5.42 -11.98 25.78
C GLY A 93 6.02 -10.67 25.24
N PRO A 94 5.98 -9.60 26.05
CA PRO A 94 6.39 -8.25 25.65
C PRO A 94 7.91 -8.10 25.42
N GLU A 95 8.73 -8.92 26.08
CA GLU A 95 10.19 -8.89 25.89
C GLU A 95 10.59 -9.29 24.47
N PHE A 96 9.88 -10.25 23.86
CA PHE A 96 10.12 -10.65 22.48
C PHE A 96 9.82 -9.52 21.50
N ASP A 97 8.71 -8.82 21.69
CA ASP A 97 8.35 -7.68 20.84
C ASP A 97 9.40 -6.57 20.90
N GLU A 98 9.95 -6.31 22.09
CA GLU A 98 11.02 -5.34 22.29
C GLU A 98 12.31 -5.75 21.57
N VAL A 99 12.73 -7.02 21.70
CA VAL A 99 13.92 -7.55 21.00
C VAL A 99 13.75 -7.44 19.49
N VAL A 100 12.57 -7.78 18.96
CA VAL A 100 12.30 -7.67 17.52
C VAL A 100 12.33 -6.20 17.07
N ASP A 101 11.79 -5.27 17.85
CA ASP A 101 11.79 -3.84 17.50
C ASP A 101 13.19 -3.22 17.57
N ARG A 102 14.03 -3.67 18.50
CA ARG A 102 15.46 -3.31 18.54
C ARG A 102 16.23 -3.85 17.35
N ALA A 103 16.00 -5.10 16.97
CA ALA A 103 16.61 -5.70 15.78
C ALA A 103 16.20 -4.95 14.50
N ARG A 104 14.94 -4.54 14.43
CA ARG A 104 14.40 -3.77 13.32
C ARG A 104 15.04 -2.38 13.18
N THR A 105 15.35 -1.73 14.30
CA THR A 105 15.91 -0.36 14.31
C THR A 105 17.43 -0.35 14.16
N GLY A 106 18.08 -1.50 14.14
CA GLY A 106 19.54 -1.62 14.12
C GLY A 106 20.19 -1.40 15.49
N LYS A 107 19.41 -0.96 16.50
CA LYS A 107 19.87 -0.74 17.87
C LYS A 107 20.40 -2.00 18.54
N ILE A 108 19.97 -3.17 18.08
CA ILE A 108 20.51 -4.43 18.60
C ILE A 108 22.01 -4.59 18.29
N LEU A 109 22.52 -3.96 17.22
CA LEU A 109 23.95 -4.03 16.88
C LEU A 109 24.79 -3.23 17.87
N GLU A 110 24.24 -2.15 18.43
CA GLU A 110 24.88 -1.31 19.45
C GLU A 110 25.13 -2.09 20.75
N ASP A 111 24.32 -3.11 21.06
CA ASP A 111 24.49 -3.94 22.27
C ASP A 111 25.58 -5.00 22.13
N TYR A 112 25.94 -5.35 20.89
CA TYR A 112 26.90 -6.41 20.58
C TYR A 112 28.23 -5.86 20.04
N ASP A 113 28.48 -4.54 20.12
CA ASP A 113 29.69 -3.85 19.65
C ASP A 113 30.10 -4.25 18.21
N LEU A 114 29.10 -4.39 17.31
CA LEU A 114 29.27 -4.73 15.89
C LEU A 114 28.78 -3.62 14.96
#